data_AF-A0A7W1GQ05-F1
#
_entry.id   AF-A0A7W1GQ05-F1
#
_cell.length_a   1.000
_cell.length_b   1.000
_cell.length_c   1.000
_cell.angle_alpha   90.00
_cell.angle_beta   90.00
_cell.angle_gamma   90.00
#
_symmetry.space_group_name_H-M   'P 1'
#
loop_
_entity.id
_entity.type
_entity.pdbx_description
1 polymer ?
#
loop_
_entity_poly.entity_id
_entity_poly.type
_entity_poly.pdbx_seq_one_letter_code
_entity_poly.pdbx_strand_id
1 'polypeptide(L)'
;MLDDLLGPDGTDPHLVAQAVTGDHAATLAVWCAMLPVRDLAWSRMSRPDAPRHLALWTEVSRRVVPPYEPAVLCLTAFAGWLSGDGASAWCALDRCARADRSYSMAGLVAEVLLNCVSPDEYLPLPRDVIMSACGRPTPTTTPHRSDVTGRTRGG
;
A
#
# COMPACT_ATOMS: atom_id res chain seq x y z
N MET A 1 10.03 1.34 10.22
CA MET A 1 10.26 1.86 8.84
C MET A 1 8.96 2.12 8.08
N LEU A 2 8.18 1.10 7.65
CA LEU A 2 6.85 1.33 7.03
C LEU A 2 5.87 1.99 8.02
N ASP A 3 5.88 1.58 9.29
CA ASP A 3 5.03 2.16 10.33
C ASP A 3 5.45 3.57 10.74
N ASP A 4 6.74 3.92 10.72
CA ASP A 4 7.20 5.28 11.06
C ASP A 4 6.80 6.30 9.99
N LEU A 5 6.80 5.87 8.72
CA LEU A 5 6.55 6.74 7.57
C LEU A 5 5.05 6.85 7.22
N LEU A 6 4.26 5.87 7.66
CA LEU A 6 2.79 5.82 7.54
C LEU A 6 2.09 5.98 8.91
N GLY A 7 2.80 6.48 9.92
CA GLY A 7 2.32 6.57 11.31
C GLY A 7 1.21 7.63 11.47
N PRO A 8 0.29 7.48 12.44
CA PRO A 8 -0.85 8.36 12.63
C PRO A 8 -0.48 9.74 13.20
N ASP A 9 0.75 9.93 13.69
CA ASP A 9 1.15 11.15 14.36
C ASP A 9 1.27 12.33 13.37
N GLY A 10 0.77 13.49 13.77
CA GLY A 10 0.64 14.73 13.00
C GLY A 10 1.95 15.40 12.60
N THR A 11 2.92 14.63 12.10
CA THR A 11 4.12 15.13 11.45
C THR A 11 3.69 15.83 10.17
N ASP A 12 4.15 17.08 10.01
CA ASP A 12 3.86 17.94 8.86
C ASP A 12 4.05 17.16 7.54
N PRO A 13 3.04 17.14 6.64
CA PRO A 13 3.12 16.50 5.33
C PRO A 13 4.41 16.82 4.57
N HIS A 14 4.91 18.05 4.69
CA HIS A 14 6.13 18.48 4.03
C HIS A 14 7.39 17.85 4.65
N LEU A 15 7.39 17.55 5.95
CA LEU A 15 8.49 16.87 6.62
C LEU A 15 8.54 15.38 6.25
N VAL A 16 7.38 14.73 6.07
CA VAL A 16 7.32 13.35 5.58
C VAL A 16 7.88 13.24 4.17
N ALA A 17 7.49 14.17 3.28
CA ALA A 17 8.03 14.24 1.92
C ALA A 17 9.56 14.46 1.91
N GLN A 18 10.08 15.35 2.75
CA GLN A 18 11.51 15.65 2.84
C GLN A 18 12.35 14.51 3.44
N ALA A 19 11.74 13.62 4.23
CA ALA A 19 12.41 12.47 4.83
C ALA A 19 12.53 11.25 3.89
N VAL A 20 11.87 11.26 2.73
CA VAL A 20 11.95 10.16 1.76
C VAL A 20 13.26 10.27 0.96
N THR A 21 14.28 9.55 1.42
CA THR A 21 15.51 9.34 0.67
C THR A 21 15.24 8.53 -0.61
N GLY A 22 16.17 8.55 -1.57
CA GLY A 22 16.07 7.75 -2.80
C GLY A 22 15.89 6.26 -2.52
N ASP A 23 16.65 5.73 -1.55
CA ASP A 23 16.58 4.32 -1.16
C ASP A 23 15.24 3.96 -0.51
N HIS A 24 14.67 4.85 0.31
CA HIS A 24 13.33 4.66 0.87
C HIS A 24 12.26 4.63 -0.22
N ALA A 25 12.33 5.54 -1.20
CA ALA A 25 11.40 5.56 -2.33
C ALA A 25 11.49 4.27 -3.17
N ALA A 26 12.70 3.83 -3.49
CA ALA A 26 12.92 2.59 -4.24
C ALA A 26 12.37 1.37 -3.48
N THR A 27 12.63 1.29 -2.17
CA THR A 27 12.13 0.21 -1.32
C THR A 27 10.60 0.19 -1.28
N LEU A 28 9.97 1.35 -1.07
CA LEU A 28 8.51 1.47 -1.04
C LEU A 28 7.88 1.08 -2.38
N ALA A 29 8.47 1.50 -3.50
CA ALA A 29 7.98 1.14 -4.82
C ALA A 29 8.03 -0.37 -5.07
N VAL A 30 9.16 -1.02 -4.76
CA VAL A 30 9.32 -2.47 -4.89
C VAL A 30 8.33 -3.20 -3.99
N TRP A 31 8.15 -2.73 -2.75
CA TRP A 31 7.19 -3.31 -1.83
C TRP A 31 5.75 -3.18 -2.31
N CYS A 32 5.35 -2.01 -2.81
CA CYS A 32 3.99 -1.80 -3.33
C CYS A 32 3.70 -2.58 -4.62
N ALA A 33 4.71 -3.12 -5.31
CA ALA A 33 4.45 -4.05 -6.40
C ALA A 33 3.87 -5.40 -5.92
N MET A 34 4.02 -5.73 -4.63
CA MET A 34 3.33 -6.86 -4.01
C MET A 34 1.93 -6.44 -3.54
N LEU A 35 0.89 -7.03 -4.12
CA LEU A 35 -0.52 -6.68 -3.83
C LEU A 35 -0.85 -6.61 -2.33
N PRO A 36 -0.44 -7.57 -1.46
CA PRO A 36 -0.75 -7.49 -0.03
C PRO A 36 -0.16 -6.24 0.64
N VAL A 37 1.04 -5.82 0.23
CA VAL A 37 1.72 -4.66 0.81
C VAL A 37 1.11 -3.37 0.27
N ARG A 38 0.76 -3.33 -1.02
CA ARG A 38 0.01 -2.22 -1.62
C ARG A 38 -1.32 -2.01 -0.91
N ASP A 39 -2.07 -3.07 -0.68
CA ASP A 39 -3.40 -2.99 -0.08
C ASP A 39 -3.32 -2.59 1.40
N LEU A 40 -2.28 -3.04 2.10
CA LEU A 40 -1.94 -2.56 3.44
C LEU A 40 -1.54 -1.07 3.47
N ALA A 41 -0.87 -0.59 2.43
CA ALA A 41 -0.51 0.82 2.29
C ALA A 41 -1.75 1.67 1.97
N TRP A 42 -2.61 1.18 1.07
CA TRP A 42 -3.89 1.78 0.70
C TRP A 42 -4.80 1.93 1.93
N SER A 43 -4.93 0.89 2.74
CA SER A 43 -5.83 0.90 3.88
C SER A 43 -5.42 1.78 5.04
N ARG A 44 -4.15 2.22 5.07
CA ARG A 44 -3.71 3.21 6.05
C ARG A 44 -4.20 4.61 5.71
N MET A 45 -4.62 4.86 4.47
CA MET A 45 -5.13 6.16 4.09
C MET A 45 -6.54 6.36 4.63
N SER A 46 -6.76 7.51 5.21
CA SER A 46 -8.04 8.02 5.67
C SER A 46 -8.19 9.47 5.22
N ARG A 47 -9.41 10.02 5.29
CA ARG A 47 -9.63 11.40 4.87
C ARG A 47 -8.78 12.42 5.65
N PRO A 48 -8.64 12.31 6.99
CA PRO A 48 -7.79 13.23 7.76
C PRO A 48 -6.31 13.24 7.39
N ASP A 49 -5.74 12.11 6.97
CA ASP A 49 -4.30 12.00 6.66
C ASP A 49 -3.99 11.89 5.16
N ALA A 50 -5.01 11.99 4.30
CA ALA A 50 -4.86 11.96 2.84
C ALA A 50 -3.82 12.96 2.31
N PRO A 51 -3.74 14.24 2.76
CA PRO A 51 -2.70 15.16 2.29
C PRO A 51 -1.27 14.68 2.56
N ARG A 52 -1.04 14.00 3.69
CA ARG A 52 0.26 13.41 4.05
C ARG A 52 0.60 12.24 3.13
N HIS A 53 -0.37 11.37 2.86
CA HIS A 53 -0.20 10.28 1.91
C HIS A 53 0.04 10.79 0.48
N LEU A 54 -0.68 11.83 0.05
CA LEU A 54 -0.47 12.44 -1.26
C LEU A 54 0.95 12.98 -1.40
N ALA A 55 1.45 13.71 -0.39
CA ALA A 55 2.83 14.21 -0.37
C ALA A 55 3.85 13.06 -0.45
N LEU A 56 3.68 12.03 0.38
CA LEU A 56 4.53 10.84 0.39
C LEU A 56 4.55 10.15 -0.98
N TRP A 57 3.39 9.77 -1.51
CA TRP A 57 3.33 9.01 -2.75
C TRP A 57 3.75 9.84 -3.96
N THR A 58 3.56 11.16 -3.92
CA THR A 58 4.11 12.06 -4.94
C THR A 58 5.64 11.98 -4.94
N GLU A 59 6.29 12.06 -3.79
CA GLU A 59 7.75 11.94 -3.71
C GLU A 59 8.28 10.57 -4.14
N VAL A 60 7.57 9.49 -3.79
CA VAL A 60 7.92 8.14 -4.27
C VAL A 60 7.72 8.05 -5.79
N SER A 61 6.63 8.60 -6.33
CA SER A 61 6.33 8.58 -7.77
C SER A 61 7.36 9.33 -8.60
N ARG A 62 8.02 10.35 -8.05
CA ARG A 62 9.09 11.10 -8.74
C ARG A 62 10.37 10.28 -8.93
N ARG A 63 10.57 9.23 -8.12
CA ARG A 63 11.81 8.43 -8.08
C ARG A 63 11.61 6.98 -8.52
N VAL A 64 10.36 6.52 -8.60
CA VAL A 64 10.04 5.16 -9.06
C VAL A 64 10.43 4.98 -10.52
N VAL A 65 10.91 3.78 -10.83
CA VAL A 65 11.34 3.34 -12.17
C VAL A 65 10.51 2.12 -12.60
N PRO A 66 10.46 1.80 -13.91
CA PRO A 66 9.78 0.60 -14.39
C PRO A 66 10.42 -0.67 -13.78
N PRO A 67 9.63 -1.73 -13.51
CA PRO A 67 8.18 -1.86 -13.70
C PRO A 67 7.34 -1.49 -12.46
N TYR A 68 7.91 -0.81 -11.47
CA TYR A 68 7.28 -0.62 -10.14
C TYR A 68 6.33 0.59 -10.05
N GLU A 69 6.26 1.41 -11.10
CA GLU A 69 5.48 2.66 -11.12
C GLU A 69 3.96 2.50 -10.91
N PRO A 70 3.27 1.52 -11.55
CA PRO A 70 1.80 1.48 -11.56
C PRO A 70 1.18 1.44 -10.15
N ALA A 71 1.76 0.64 -9.25
CA ALA A 71 1.27 0.53 -7.88
C ALA A 71 1.39 1.86 -7.12
N VAL A 72 2.55 2.52 -7.22
CA VAL A 72 2.80 3.82 -6.57
C VAL A 72 1.87 4.89 -7.14
N LEU A 73 1.74 4.96 -8.46
CA LEU A 73 0.90 5.96 -9.13
C LEU A 73 -0.58 5.80 -8.77
N CYS A 74 -1.08 4.57 -8.60
CA CYS A 74 -2.44 4.34 -8.13
C CYS A 74 -2.64 4.78 -6.68
N LEU A 75 -1.65 4.56 -5.81
CA LEU A 75 -1.69 5.06 -4.43
C LEU A 75 -1.65 6.60 -4.39
N THR A 76 -0.86 7.24 -5.26
CA THR A 76 -0.87 8.69 -5.44
C THR A 76 -2.25 9.17 -5.91
N ALA A 77 -2.83 8.49 -6.90
CA ALA A 77 -4.13 8.85 -7.45
C ALA A 77 -5.24 8.76 -6.39
N PHE A 78 -5.26 7.67 -5.64
CA PHE A 78 -6.22 7.46 -4.55
C PHE A 78 -6.06 8.53 -3.45
N ALA A 79 -4.83 8.84 -3.04
CA ALA A 79 -4.56 9.88 -2.05
C ALA A 79 -5.03 11.26 -2.53
N GLY A 80 -4.82 11.57 -3.82
CA GLY A 80 -5.29 12.82 -4.43
C GLY A 80 -6.80 12.94 -4.43
N TRP A 81 -7.51 11.87 -4.82
CA TRP A 81 -8.97 11.84 -4.72
C TRP A 81 -9.41 12.03 -3.26
N LEU A 82 -8.81 11.29 -2.33
CA LEU A 82 -9.20 11.32 -0.92
C LEU A 82 -8.96 12.68 -0.25
N SER A 83 -7.92 13.42 -0.69
CA SER A 83 -7.64 14.79 -0.24
C SER A 83 -8.46 15.87 -0.95
N GLY A 84 -9.28 15.50 -1.94
CA GLY A 84 -10.05 16.43 -2.78
C GLY A 84 -9.24 17.09 -3.91
N ASP A 85 -8.01 16.63 -4.16
CA ASP A 85 -7.17 17.08 -5.28
C ASP A 85 -7.35 16.14 -6.48
N GLY A 86 -8.46 16.33 -7.20
CA GLY A 86 -8.76 15.56 -8.40
C GLY A 86 -7.76 15.78 -9.55
N ALA A 87 -7.07 16.92 -9.59
CA ALA A 87 -6.09 17.20 -10.63
C ALA A 87 -4.83 16.35 -10.45
N SER A 88 -4.28 16.30 -9.23
CA SER A 88 -3.18 15.40 -8.88
C SER A 88 -3.57 13.93 -9.10
N ALA A 89 -4.82 13.58 -8.77
CA ALA A 89 -5.33 12.23 -8.99
C ALA A 89 -5.30 11.82 -10.47
N TRP A 90 -5.84 12.67 -11.35
CA TRP A 90 -5.85 12.43 -12.79
C TRP A 90 -4.45 12.43 -13.42
N CYS A 91 -3.56 13.34 -12.99
CA CYS A 91 -2.17 13.34 -13.44
C CYS A 91 -1.46 12.01 -13.13
N ALA A 92 -1.69 11.46 -11.93
CA ALA A 92 -1.12 10.18 -11.54
C ALA A 92 -1.71 9.02 -12.36
N LEU A 93 -3.02 9.03 -12.64
CA LEU A 93 -3.69 8.04 -13.49
C LEU A 93 -3.21 8.08 -14.95
N ASP A 94 -3.07 9.27 -15.54
CA ASP A 94 -2.55 9.42 -16.91
C ASP A 94 -1.16 8.81 -17.02
N ARG A 95 -0.29 9.13 -16.06
CA ARG A 95 1.04 8.54 -15.99
C ARG A 95 0.98 7.01 -15.78
N CYS A 96 0.08 6.52 -14.93
CA CYS A 96 -0.10 5.09 -14.72
C CYS A 96 -0.51 4.37 -16.01
N ALA A 97 -1.45 4.93 -16.76
CA ALA A 97 -1.94 4.36 -18.02
C ALA A 97 -0.85 4.27 -19.11
N ARG A 98 0.15 5.16 -19.05
CA ARG A 98 1.34 5.11 -19.92
C ARG A 98 2.30 3.99 -19.52
N ALA A 99 2.36 3.63 -18.23
CA ALA A 99 3.19 2.54 -17.73
C ALA A 99 2.51 1.17 -17.90
N ASP A 100 1.23 1.06 -17.51
CA ASP A 100 0.39 -0.12 -17.67
C ASP A 100 -1.09 0.28 -17.75
N ARG A 101 -1.67 0.16 -18.95
CA ARG A 101 -3.09 0.47 -19.20
C ARG A 101 -4.05 -0.54 -18.55
N SER A 102 -3.57 -1.74 -18.24
CA SER A 102 -4.38 -2.85 -17.69
C SER A 102 -4.33 -2.94 -16.16
N TYR A 103 -3.65 -2.00 -15.50
CA TYR A 103 -3.51 -2.03 -14.04
C TYR A 103 -4.85 -1.83 -13.34
N SER A 104 -5.38 -2.90 -12.75
CA SER A 104 -6.76 -2.97 -12.26
C SER A 104 -7.15 -1.88 -11.26
N MET A 105 -6.24 -1.54 -10.34
CA MET A 105 -6.49 -0.49 -9.36
C MET A 105 -6.63 0.90 -10.00
N ALA A 106 -5.93 1.17 -11.10
CA ALA A 106 -6.05 2.45 -11.81
C ALA A 106 -7.47 2.61 -12.38
N GLY A 107 -8.04 1.52 -12.91
CA GLY A 107 -9.42 1.50 -13.39
C GLY A 107 -10.43 1.83 -12.29
N LEU A 108 -10.28 1.22 -11.10
CA LEU A 108 -11.16 1.48 -9.97
C LEU A 108 -11.12 2.95 -9.52
N VAL A 109 -9.92 3.53 -9.41
CA VAL A 109 -9.79 4.95 -9.02
C VAL A 109 -10.33 5.88 -10.11
N ALA A 110 -10.13 5.54 -11.39
CA ALA A 110 -10.72 6.29 -12.50
C ALA A 110 -12.25 6.26 -12.47
N GLU A 111 -12.87 5.12 -12.18
CA GLU A 111 -14.33 5.00 -12.03
C GLU A 111 -14.86 5.88 -10.91
N VAL A 112 -14.18 5.90 -9.76
CA VAL A 112 -14.53 6.78 -8.63
C VAL A 112 -14.51 8.26 -9.04
N LEU A 113 -13.46 8.68 -9.75
CA LEU A 113 -13.32 10.07 -10.24
C LEU A 113 -14.34 10.43 -11.32
N LEU A 114 -14.57 9.53 -12.30
CA LEU A 114 -15.51 9.76 -13.40
C LEU A 114 -16.96 9.84 -12.93
N ASN A 115 -17.31 9.11 -11.88
CA ASN A 115 -18.64 9.14 -11.27
C ASN A 115 -18.78 10.22 -10.18
N CYS A 116 -17.75 11.05 -9.97
CA CYS A 116 -17.75 12.11 -8.96
C CYS A 116 -18.12 11.62 -7.55
N VAL A 117 -17.70 10.41 -7.19
CA VAL A 117 -17.99 9.82 -5.87
C VAL A 117 -17.31 10.67 -4.80
N SER A 118 -18.05 11.01 -3.75
CA SER A 118 -17.52 11.84 -2.68
C SER A 118 -16.47 11.09 -1.87
N PRO A 119 -15.30 11.68 -1.56
CA PRO A 119 -14.33 11.11 -0.62
C PRO A 119 -14.90 10.80 0.77
N ASP A 120 -16.02 11.42 1.16
CA ASP A 120 -16.71 11.14 2.43
C ASP A 120 -17.40 9.78 2.46
N GLU A 121 -17.63 9.16 1.29
CA GLU A 121 -18.18 7.81 1.18
C GLU A 121 -17.13 6.72 1.45
N TYR A 122 -15.84 7.10 1.48
CA TYR A 122 -14.76 6.16 1.77
C TYR A 122 -14.65 5.88 3.27
N LEU A 123 -15.04 4.67 3.66
CA LEU A 123 -14.74 4.12 4.98
C LEU A 123 -13.52 3.19 4.87
N PRO A 124 -12.36 3.53 5.48
CA PRO A 124 -11.21 2.64 5.46
C PRO A 124 -11.55 1.30 6.12
N LEU A 125 -11.12 0.22 5.50
CA LEU A 125 -11.31 -1.13 6.04
C LEU A 125 -10.56 -1.28 7.37
N PRO A 126 -11.17 -1.91 8.39
CA PRO A 126 -10.49 -2.22 9.64
C PRO A 126 -9.20 -3.00 9.40
N ARG A 127 -8.12 -2.58 10.08
CA ARG A 127 -6.76 -3.12 9.88
C ARG A 127 -6.67 -4.63 10.09
N ASP A 128 -7.47 -5.18 11.00
CA ASP A 128 -7.56 -6.60 11.31
C ASP A 128 -8.09 -7.42 10.13
N VAL A 129 -9.03 -6.87 9.35
CA VAL A 129 -9.59 -7.52 8.16
C VAL A 129 -8.50 -7.69 7.09
N ILE A 130 -7.64 -6.69 6.92
CA ILE A 130 -6.59 -6.69 5.90
C ILE A 130 -5.44 -7.62 6.28
N MET A 131 -5.02 -7.57 7.55
CA MET A 131 -4.01 -8.48 8.06
C MET A 131 -4.48 -9.93 8.02
N SER A 132 -5.79 -10.17 8.21
CA SER A 132 -6.40 -11.50 8.04
C SER A 132 -6.40 -11.95 6.58
N ALA A 133 -6.75 -11.05 5.64
CA ALA A 133 -6.78 -11.34 4.19
C ALA A 133 -5.38 -11.58 3.59
N CYS A 134 -4.33 -10.95 4.13
CA CYS A 134 -2.94 -11.19 3.73
C CYS A 134 -2.40 -12.56 4.19
N GLY A 135 -3.23 -13.34 4.91
CA GLY A 135 -2.85 -14.61 5.50
C GLY A 135 -2.05 -14.41 6.78
N ARG A 136 -2.56 -14.92 7.90
CA ARG A 136 -1.64 -15.35 8.98
C ARG A 136 -0.60 -16.26 8.31
N PRO A 137 0.72 -16.11 8.54
CA PRO A 137 1.57 -17.27 8.41
C PRO A 137 0.94 -18.33 9.31
N THR A 138 0.40 -19.40 8.73
CA THR A 138 0.05 -20.59 9.51
C THR A 138 1.28 -20.86 10.35
N PRO A 139 1.19 -20.85 11.70
CA PRO A 139 2.34 -21.23 12.49
C PRO A 139 2.72 -22.60 11.95
N THR A 140 3.88 -22.70 11.31
CA THR A 140 4.45 -23.97 10.92
C THR A 140 4.53 -24.72 12.23
N THR A 141 3.59 -25.63 12.47
CA THR A 141 3.76 -26.67 13.45
C THR A 141 4.96 -27.44 12.92
N THR A 142 6.14 -27.01 13.35
CA THR A 142 7.34 -27.84 13.27
C THR A 142 6.90 -29.17 13.83
N PRO A 143 6.93 -30.27 13.06
CA PRO A 143 6.57 -31.56 13.61
C PRO A 143 7.52 -31.78 14.79
N HIS A 144 6.96 -31.73 16.00
CA HIS A 144 7.64 -32.17 17.20
C HIS A 144 8.00 -33.62 16.91
N ARG A 145 9.29 -33.86 16.65
CA ARG A 145 9.86 -35.19 16.47
C ARG A 145 9.79 -35.86 17.84
N SER A 146 8.61 -36.35 18.19
CA SER A 146 8.37 -37.16 19.36
C SER A 146 8.90 -38.56 19.07
N ASP A 147 10.07 -38.85 19.64
CA ASP A 147 10.44 -40.12 20.25
C ASP A 147 9.98 -41.40 19.55
N VAL A 148 10.86 -41.91 18.68
CA VAL A 148 11.02 -43.36 18.51
C VAL A 148 11.75 -43.88 19.73
N THR A 149 11.02 -44.18 20.79
CA THR A 149 11.53 -45.01 21.89
C THR A 149 10.46 -46.02 22.26
N GLY A 150 10.60 -47.23 21.71
CA GLY A 150 9.86 -48.38 22.22
C GLY A 150 9.52 -49.44 21.20
N ARG A 151 10.50 -50.24 20.75
CA ARG A 151 10.26 -51.68 20.52
C ARG A 151 11.53 -52.51 20.27
N THR A 152 11.97 -53.28 21.26
CA THR A 152 12.47 -54.67 21.14
C THR A 152 12.37 -55.28 22.54
N ARG A 153 11.24 -55.90 22.90
CA ARG A 153 10.98 -57.36 22.89
C ARG A 153 12.01 -58.16 23.68
N GLY A 154 11.51 -58.79 24.75
CA GLY A 154 12.22 -59.82 25.49
C GLY A 154 12.39 -61.11 24.70
N GLY A 155 13.28 -61.94 25.25
CA GLY A 155 13.67 -63.28 24.83
C GLY A 155 14.87 -63.68 25.66
#